data_AF-A0AAN6TP08-F1
#
_entry.id   AF-A0AAN6TP08-F1
#
_cell.length_a   1.000
_cell.length_b   1.000
_cell.length_c   1.000
_cell.angle_alpha   90.00
_cell.angle_beta   90.00
_cell.angle_gamma   90.00
#
_symmetry.space_group_name_H-M   'P 1'
#
loop_
_entity.id
_entity.type
_entity.pdbx_description
1 polymer ?
#
loop_
_entity_poly.entity_id
_entity_poly.type
_entity_poly.pdbx_seq_one_letter_code
_entity_poly.pdbx_strand_id
1 'polypeptide(L)'
;QLERELAYLRGQTAKAKMEALAKYGGSKEELAGWLVQMRAYFLYYAERFVNEAQKVGYAASRLEDKALGWFEPTLDDYLKHANDEEEQEEVT
;
A
#
# COMPACT_ATOMS: atom_id res chain seq x y z
N GLN A 1 -15.16 -11.95 36.80
CA GLN A 1 -14.87 -13.14 35.96
C GLN A 1 -15.23 -12.87 34.51
N LEU A 2 -16.47 -12.43 34.23
CA LEU A 2 -16.94 -11.95 32.91
C LEU A 2 -16.03 -10.91 32.23
N GLU A 3 -15.50 -9.92 32.95
CA GLU A 3 -14.64 -8.88 32.34
C GLU A 3 -13.29 -9.43 31.84
N ARG A 4 -12.73 -10.43 32.52
CA ARG A 4 -11.51 -11.13 32.06
C ARG A 4 -11.79 -11.96 30.81
N GLU A 5 -12.97 -12.56 30.73
CA GLU A 5 -13.39 -13.39 29.60
C GLU A 5 -13.69 -12.52 28.36
N LEU A 6 -14.29 -11.35 28.53
CA LEU A 6 -14.46 -10.36 27.47
C LEU A 6 -13.11 -9.79 27.00
N ALA A 7 -12.17 -9.53 27.92
CA ALA A 7 -10.82 -9.08 27.56
C ALA A 7 -10.03 -10.17 26.81
N TYR A 8 -10.19 -11.42 27.22
CA TYR A 8 -9.59 -12.59 26.56
C TYR A 8 -10.16 -12.79 25.14
N LEU A 9 -11.48 -12.70 24.97
CA LEU A 9 -12.14 -12.79 23.65
C LEU A 9 -11.79 -11.61 22.73
N ARG A 10 -11.66 -10.39 23.28
CA ARG A 10 -11.13 -9.22 22.52
C ARG A 10 -9.67 -9.39 22.11
N GLY A 11 -8.86 -10.10 22.89
CA GLY A 11 -7.47 -10.45 22.55
C GLY A 11 -7.34 -11.62 21.57
N GLN A 12 -8.40 -12.43 21.41
CA GLN A 12 -8.41 -13.65 20.58
C GLN A 12 -9.09 -13.49 19.21
N THR A 13 -9.60 -12.32 18.84
CA THR A 13 -10.03 -12.11 17.45
C THR A 13 -8.79 -11.96 16.57
N ALA A 14 -8.23 -13.09 16.13
CA ALA A 14 -7.26 -13.10 15.06
C ALA A 14 -7.88 -12.37 13.88
N LYS A 15 -7.43 -11.13 13.61
CA LYS A 15 -7.89 -10.38 12.45
C LYS A 15 -7.62 -11.24 11.21
N ALA A 16 -8.66 -11.46 10.39
CA ALA A 16 -8.53 -12.25 9.18
C ALA A 16 -7.37 -11.71 8.33
N LYS A 17 -6.36 -12.51 8.01
CA LYS A 17 -5.26 -12.02 7.19
C LYS A 17 -5.73 -11.95 5.74
N MET A 18 -5.70 -10.76 5.14
CA MET A 18 -5.87 -10.63 3.70
C MET A 18 -4.54 -10.96 3.01
N GLU A 19 -4.59 -11.83 2.00
CA GLU A 19 -3.42 -12.22 1.23
C GLU A 19 -2.79 -11.03 0.50
N ALA A 20 -1.49 -11.15 0.21
CA ALA A 20 -0.79 -10.16 -0.58
C ALA A 20 -1.42 -10.08 -1.98
N LEU A 21 -1.53 -8.87 -2.51
CA LEU A 21 -2.09 -8.66 -3.83
C LEU A 21 -1.22 -9.35 -4.89
N ALA A 22 -1.85 -9.91 -5.92
CA ALA A 22 -1.17 -10.42 -7.10
C ALA A 22 -0.38 -9.30 -7.79
N LYS A 23 0.71 -9.68 -8.47
CA LYS A 23 1.46 -8.73 -9.28
C LYS A 23 0.66 -8.36 -10.54
N TYR A 24 0.95 -7.17 -11.08
CA TYR A 24 0.29 -6.64 -12.26
C TYR A 24 1.31 -6.33 -13.37
N GLY A 25 1.16 -7.01 -14.50
CA GLY A 25 2.06 -6.92 -15.65
C GLY A 25 1.74 -5.84 -16.67
N GLY A 26 0.62 -5.11 -16.53
CA GLY A 26 0.23 -4.03 -17.47
C GLY A 26 -0.93 -4.35 -18.43
N SER A 27 -1.73 -5.37 -18.15
CA SER A 27 -2.92 -5.73 -18.93
C SER A 27 -4.08 -4.75 -18.72
N LYS A 28 -4.64 -4.21 -19.81
CA LYS A 28 -5.75 -3.24 -19.73
C LYS A 28 -7.01 -3.86 -19.14
N GLU A 29 -7.27 -5.12 -19.48
CA GLU A 29 -8.45 -5.87 -19.06
C GLU A 29 -8.43 -6.15 -17.55
N GLU A 30 -7.24 -6.35 -16.98
CA GLU A 30 -7.05 -6.69 -15.56
C GLU A 30 -6.91 -5.45 -14.66
N LEU A 31 -6.54 -4.31 -15.24
CA LEU A 31 -6.22 -3.07 -14.49
C LEU A 31 -7.33 -2.66 -13.52
N ALA A 32 -8.58 -2.64 -13.98
CA ALA A 32 -9.71 -2.20 -13.15
C ALA A 32 -9.90 -3.11 -11.92
N GLY A 33 -9.84 -4.42 -12.13
CA GLY A 33 -9.96 -5.40 -11.05
C GLY A 33 -8.81 -5.32 -10.06
N TRP A 34 -7.59 -5.17 -10.57
CA TRP A 34 -6.38 -5.05 -9.75
C TRP A 34 -6.41 -3.77 -8.87
N LEU A 35 -6.83 -2.63 -9.43
CA LEU A 35 -6.96 -1.38 -8.67
C LEU A 35 -8.01 -1.46 -7.56
N VAL A 36 -9.14 -2.13 -7.81
CA VAL A 36 -10.18 -2.33 -6.78
C VAL A 36 -9.63 -3.16 -5.62
N GLN A 37 -8.94 -4.27 -5.92
CA GLN A 37 -8.33 -5.11 -4.89
C GLN A 37 -7.21 -4.38 -4.13
N MET A 38 -6.41 -3.55 -4.80
CA MET A 38 -5.40 -2.70 -4.14
C MET A 38 -6.04 -1.73 -3.15
N ARG A 39 -7.14 -1.05 -3.54
CA ARG A 39 -7.89 -0.17 -2.65
C ARG A 39 -8.46 -0.90 -1.44
N ALA A 40 -9.00 -2.10 -1.65
CA ALA A 40 -9.46 -2.96 -0.57
C ALA A 40 -8.32 -3.34 0.39
N TYR A 41 -7.12 -3.62 -0.13
CA TYR A 41 -5.93 -3.93 0.68
C TYR A 41 -5.52 -2.76 1.57
N PHE A 42 -5.48 -1.54 1.01
CA PHE A 42 -5.17 -0.35 1.79
C PHE A 42 -6.23 -0.02 2.83
N LEU A 43 -7.51 -0.30 2.55
CA LEU A 43 -8.57 -0.13 3.53
C LEU A 43 -8.44 -1.16 4.67
N TYR A 44 -8.12 -2.42 4.33
CA TYR A 44 -8.00 -3.50 5.30
C TYR A 44 -6.82 -3.32 6.26
N TYR A 45 -5.70 -2.82 5.74
CA TYR A 45 -4.46 -2.59 6.48
C TYR A 45 -4.16 -1.10 6.66
N ALA A 46 -5.20 -0.27 6.79
CA ALA A 46 -5.06 1.19 6.86
C ALA A 46 -4.11 1.63 7.99
N GLU A 47 -4.11 0.90 9.11
CA GLU A 47 -3.23 1.19 10.26
C GLU A 47 -1.73 0.91 9.99
N ARG A 48 -1.40 0.20 8.90
CA ARG A 48 -0.02 -0.16 8.54
C ARG A 48 0.65 0.87 7.62
N PHE A 49 -0.11 1.77 7.03
CA PHE A 49 0.40 2.78 6.11
C PHE A 49 0.30 4.16 6.78
N VAL A 50 1.45 4.73 7.10
CA VAL A 50 1.59 6.01 7.82
C VAL A 50 1.29 7.19 6.91
N ASN A 51 1.62 7.09 5.62
CA ASN A 51 1.39 8.14 4.62
C ASN A 51 1.14 7.54 3.23
N GLU A 52 0.75 8.40 2.27
CA GLU A 52 0.47 7.98 0.90
C GLU A 52 1.73 7.44 0.18
N ALA A 53 2.92 7.96 0.48
CA ALA A 53 4.18 7.47 -0.10
C ALA A 53 4.42 5.99 0.20
N GLN A 54 4.08 5.51 1.40
CA GLN A 54 4.16 4.08 1.74
C GLN A 54 3.16 3.24 0.95
N LYS A 55 1.96 3.76 0.65
CA LYS A 55 0.99 3.07 -0.22
C LYS A 55 1.50 2.99 -1.66
N VAL A 56 2.06 4.08 -2.17
CA VAL A 56 2.68 4.12 -3.52
C VAL A 56 3.84 3.13 -3.59
N GLY A 57 4.73 3.11 -2.59
CA GLY A 57 5.82 2.14 -2.53
C GLY A 57 5.34 0.68 -2.51
N TYR A 58 4.29 0.38 -1.74
CA TYR A 58 3.68 -0.94 -1.77
C TYR A 58 3.08 -1.26 -3.14
N ALA A 59 2.31 -0.34 -3.75
CA ALA A 59 1.72 -0.55 -5.06
C ALA A 59 2.77 -0.78 -6.14
N ALA A 60 3.88 -0.03 -6.09
CA ALA A 60 5.02 -0.18 -6.98
C ALA A 60 5.67 -1.57 -6.83
N SER A 61 5.80 -2.08 -5.61
CA SER A 61 6.34 -3.44 -5.36
C SER A 61 5.48 -4.56 -5.96
N ARG A 62 4.24 -4.25 -6.36
CA ARG A 62 3.29 -5.16 -7.01
C ARG A 62 3.22 -4.99 -8.52
N LEU A 63 4.03 -4.12 -9.11
CA LEU A 63 4.15 -4.01 -10.56
C LEU A 63 5.20 -5.00 -11.09
N GLU A 64 4.97 -5.49 -12.31
CA GLU A 64 5.95 -6.26 -13.08
C GLU A 64 5.83 -5.96 -14.57
N ASP A 65 6.73 -6.53 -15.37
CA ASP A 65 6.74 -6.43 -16.83
C ASP A 65 6.54 -5.00 -17.36
N LYS A 66 5.52 -4.79 -18.19
CA LYS A 66 5.26 -3.51 -18.86
C LYS A 66 4.84 -2.42 -17.87
N ALA A 67 4.13 -2.79 -16.81
CA ALA A 67 3.70 -1.83 -15.80
C ALA A 67 4.89 -1.33 -14.97
N LEU A 68 5.79 -2.24 -14.58
CA LEU A 68 7.01 -1.85 -13.89
C LEU A 68 7.91 -1.00 -14.79
N GLY A 69 8.16 -1.43 -16.03
CA GLY A 69 9.00 -0.66 -16.95
C GLY A 69 8.45 0.73 -17.27
N TRP A 70 7.13 0.93 -17.18
CA TRP A 70 6.52 2.26 -17.31
C TRP A 70 6.68 3.12 -16.06
N PHE A 71 6.60 2.53 -14.86
CA PHE A 71 6.60 3.27 -13.61
C PHE A 71 8.00 3.47 -12.99
N GLU A 72 8.94 2.57 -13.28
CA GLU A 72 10.29 2.57 -12.71
C GLU A 72 11.01 3.91 -12.84
N PRO A 73 11.02 4.62 -13.99
CA PRO A 73 11.72 5.89 -14.10
C PRO A 73 11.17 6.96 -13.15
N THR A 74 9.84 7.00 -12.97
CA THR A 74 9.18 7.92 -12.03
C THR A 74 9.53 7.58 -10.58
N LEU A 75 9.56 6.29 -10.24
CA LEU A 75 9.91 5.86 -8.88
C LEU A 75 11.39 6.13 -8.58
N ASP A 76 12.28 5.88 -9.53
CA ASP A 76 13.72 6.14 -9.40
C ASP A 76 13.99 7.65 -9.24
N ASP A 77 13.32 8.49 -10.02
CA ASP A 77 13.39 9.95 -9.88
C ASP A 77 12.90 10.43 -8.51
N TYR A 78 11.74 9.95 -8.06
CA TYR A 78 11.21 10.24 -6.72
C TYR A 78 12.21 9.84 -5.63
N LEU A 79 12.77 8.64 -5.69
CA LEU A 79 13.70 8.15 -4.67
C LEU A 79 15.03 8.92 -4.65
N LYS A 80 15.45 9.52 -5.76
CA LYS A 80 16.66 10.34 -5.85
C LYS A 80 16.46 11.75 -5.32
N HIS A 81 15.25 12.30 -5.43
CA HIS A 81 14.93 13.67 -5.04
C HIS A 81 14.02 13.79 -3.81
N ALA A 82 13.66 12.67 -3.16
CA ALA A 82 12.75 12.65 -2.00
C ALA A 82 13.23 13.50 -0.80
N ASN A 83 14.52 13.85 -0.72
CA ASN A 83 15.05 14.74 0.32
C ASN A 83 15.06 16.23 -0.10
N ASP A 84 14.84 16.54 -1.37
CA ASP A 84 14.96 17.91 -1.90
C ASP A 84 13.61 18.66 -1.87
N GLU A 85 12.50 17.94 -1.71
CA GLU A 85 11.14 18.51 -1.68
C GLU A 85 10.72 18.95 -0.26
N GLU A 86 11.26 18.35 0.81
CA GLU A 86 10.95 18.76 2.20
C GLU A 86 11.47 20.17 2.53
N GLU A 87 12.45 20.70 1.79
CA GLU A 87 12.97 22.06 1.98
C GLU A 87 12.12 23.17 1.31
N GLN A 88 11.13 22.82 0.47
CA GLN A 88 10.38 23.82 -0.31
C GLN A 88 8.99 24.17 0.26
N GLU A 89 8.46 23.41 1.23
CA GLU A 89 7.15 23.73 1.84
C GLU A 89 7.24 24.67 3.07
N GLU A 90 8.44 25.04 3.55
CA GLU A 90 8.61 25.97 4.68
C GLU A 90 8.74 27.46 4.28
N VAL A 91 8.44 27.81 3.02
CA VAL A 91 8.46 29.20 2.53
C VAL A 91 7.19 29.53 1.75
N THR A 92 6.04 29.62 2.43
CA THR A 92 4.93 30.51 2.01
C THR A 92 4.01 30.88 3.17
#